data_AF-A0A849Z081-F1
#
_entry.id   AF-A0A849Z081-F1
#
_cell.length_a   1.000
_cell.length_b   1.000
_cell.length_c   1.000
_cell.angle_alpha   90.00
_cell.angle_beta   90.00
_cell.angle_gamma   90.00
#
_symmetry.space_group_name_H-M   'P 1'
#
loop_
_entity.id
_entity.type
_entity.pdbx_description
1 polymer ?
#
loop_
_entity_poly.entity_id
_entity_poly.type
_entity_poly.pdbx_seq_one_letter_code
_entity_poly.pdbx_strand_id
1 'polypeptide(L)'
;MRTLAAALIIGSVVPLTACQAAQPSQTAITPGKTGAAELAAIKQPERRRETERVSVEARVTKLGGGEAVAVTRGELETERTAVFETKKSGEPGESRLTLEVQPRGKGVYAVRLDWQETTNEGRSITFSPTLAVVEGEEGSAEIAWSDGDGRRISLKLTKPVTPGSEVAAR
;
A
#
# COMPACT_ATOMS: atom_id res chain seq x y z
N MET A 1 50.36 40.37 14.38
CA MET A 1 50.67 39.71 15.66
C MET A 1 49.97 38.35 15.64
N ARG A 2 50.72 37.25 15.39
CA ARG A 2 51.03 36.14 16.35
C ARG A 2 49.74 35.49 16.92
N THR A 3 49.44 34.20 16.78
CA THR A 3 50.31 32.99 16.83
C THR A 3 49.58 31.76 16.27
N LEU A 4 50.32 30.86 15.61
CA LEU A 4 49.98 29.46 15.28
C LEU A 4 49.95 28.58 16.55
N ALA A 5 49.12 27.53 16.57
CA ALA A 5 49.43 26.31 17.32
C ALA A 5 48.74 25.09 16.69
N ALA A 6 49.56 24.19 16.15
CA ALA A 6 49.23 22.81 15.83
C ALA A 6 49.58 21.92 17.05
N ALA A 7 48.87 20.80 17.23
CA ALA A 7 49.35 19.71 18.08
C ALA A 7 48.83 18.36 17.58
N LEU A 8 49.80 17.46 17.38
CA LEU A 8 49.77 16.10 16.85
C LEU A 8 50.23 15.16 17.98
N ILE A 9 49.52 14.05 18.24
CA ILE A 9 49.98 12.89 19.06
C ILE A 9 49.19 11.67 18.52
N ILE A 10 49.69 10.72 17.71
CA ILE A 10 50.71 9.64 17.82
C ILE A 10 50.47 8.57 18.91
N GLY A 11 50.05 7.37 18.44
CA GLY A 11 50.49 6.00 18.85
C GLY A 11 50.12 5.49 20.25
N SER A 12 49.60 4.26 20.46
CA SER A 12 50.29 2.95 20.27
C SER A 12 49.27 1.80 20.49
N VAL A 13 49.01 0.87 19.55
CA VAL A 13 49.57 -0.50 19.34
C VAL A 13 49.76 -1.38 20.60
N VAL A 14 49.02 -2.51 20.70
CA VAL A 14 49.48 -3.84 21.23
C VAL A 14 48.67 -4.98 20.54
N PRO A 15 49.25 -6.18 20.27
CA PRO A 15 48.78 -7.20 19.31
C PRO A 15 48.25 -8.50 19.96
N LEU A 16 47.78 -9.48 19.16
CA LEU A 16 48.16 -10.93 19.20
C LEU A 16 47.31 -11.81 18.24
N THR A 17 47.98 -12.22 17.15
CA THR A 17 48.17 -13.58 16.60
C THR A 17 47.03 -14.61 16.47
N ALA A 18 46.73 -14.88 15.18
CA ALA A 18 46.52 -16.15 14.45
C ALA A 18 45.37 -17.13 14.78
N CYS A 19 44.55 -17.38 13.76
CA CYS A 19 44.22 -18.73 13.29
C CYS A 19 44.17 -18.75 11.75
N GLN A 20 44.87 -19.73 11.17
CA GLN A 20 44.96 -20.02 9.74
C GLN A 20 43.60 -20.47 9.16
N ALA A 21 43.37 -20.19 7.87
CA ALA A 21 43.29 -21.20 6.81
C ALA A 21 42.30 -20.83 5.69
N ALA A 22 42.74 -21.11 4.46
CA ALA A 22 42.01 -21.27 3.20
C ALA A 22 41.53 -20.00 2.45
N GLN A 23 42.42 -19.45 1.62
CA GLN A 23 42.08 -19.20 0.20
C GLN A 23 42.45 -20.48 -0.58
N PRO A 24 41.88 -20.78 -1.78
CA PRO A 24 41.23 -19.89 -2.75
C PRO A 24 39.85 -20.41 -3.22
N SER A 25 38.99 -19.58 -3.80
CA SER A 25 38.92 -19.46 -5.26
C SER A 25 38.17 -18.18 -5.60
N GLN A 26 38.91 -17.18 -6.09
CA GLN A 26 38.29 -16.14 -6.89
C GLN A 26 37.88 -16.80 -8.21
N THR A 27 36.60 -17.09 -8.36
CA THR A 27 36.02 -17.40 -9.67
C THR A 27 36.15 -16.16 -10.52
N ALA A 28 37.13 -16.18 -11.42
CA ALA A 28 37.26 -15.22 -12.49
C ALA A 28 35.95 -15.21 -13.30
N ILE A 29 35.23 -14.09 -13.27
CA ILE A 29 34.09 -13.87 -14.15
C ILE A 29 34.66 -13.49 -15.51
N THR A 30 34.86 -14.47 -16.37
CA THR A 30 35.21 -14.25 -17.78
C THR A 30 33.97 -13.73 -18.51
N PRO A 31 34.02 -12.58 -19.21
CA PRO A 31 32.90 -12.13 -20.01
C PRO A 31 32.90 -12.91 -21.33
N GLY A 32 31.97 -13.84 -21.48
CA GLY A 32 31.72 -14.54 -22.74
C GLY A 32 31.26 -15.98 -22.55
N LYS A 33 30.01 -16.24 -22.96
CA LYS A 33 29.30 -17.53 -22.94
C LYS A 33 28.82 -18.03 -21.57
N THR A 34 27.88 -17.32 -20.97
CA THR A 34 26.85 -17.97 -20.16
C THR A 34 25.90 -18.67 -21.12
N GLY A 35 25.94 -20.01 -21.16
CA GLY A 35 25.01 -20.80 -21.96
C GLY A 35 23.58 -20.56 -21.47
N ALA A 36 22.65 -20.30 -22.41
CA ALA A 36 21.24 -20.01 -22.13
C ALA A 36 20.48 -21.09 -21.30
N ALA A 37 21.13 -22.21 -20.99
CA ALA A 37 20.57 -23.31 -20.22
C ALA A 37 20.58 -23.10 -18.69
N GLU A 38 21.44 -22.23 -18.14
CA GLU A 38 21.56 -22.04 -16.68
C GLU A 38 20.65 -20.93 -16.13
N LEU A 39 20.04 -20.12 -17.00
CA LEU A 39 19.03 -19.12 -16.62
C LEU A 39 17.60 -19.70 -16.48
N ALA A 40 17.42 -21.00 -16.72
CA ALA A 40 16.08 -21.61 -16.84
C ALA A 40 15.48 -22.16 -15.53
N ALA A 41 16.15 -22.05 -14.37
CA ALA A 41 15.75 -22.81 -13.17
C ALA A 41 15.60 -21.99 -11.87
N ILE A 42 15.17 -20.73 -11.95
CA ILE A 42 14.53 -20.08 -10.79
C ILE A 42 13.08 -19.77 -11.16
N LYS A 43 12.33 -20.82 -11.50
CA LYS A 43 10.88 -20.75 -11.50
C LYS A 43 10.46 -20.78 -10.03
N GLN A 44 10.44 -19.61 -9.38
CA GLN A 44 9.82 -19.49 -8.07
C GLN A 44 8.42 -20.11 -8.19
N PRO A 45 8.00 -21.00 -7.28
CA PRO A 45 6.62 -21.45 -7.29
C PRO A 45 5.76 -20.20 -7.14
N GLU A 46 4.97 -19.87 -8.16
CA GLU A 46 3.86 -18.94 -8.03
C GLU A 46 2.99 -19.51 -6.90
N ARG A 47 3.22 -19.03 -5.67
CA ARG A 47 2.32 -19.26 -4.55
C ARG A 47 1.00 -18.69 -5.06
N ARG A 48 0.06 -19.57 -5.40
CA ARG A 48 -1.34 -19.22 -5.61
C ARG A 48 -1.75 -18.42 -4.38
N ARG A 49 -1.80 -17.10 -4.50
CA ARG A 49 -2.30 -16.24 -3.44
C ARG A 49 -3.77 -16.54 -3.35
N GLU A 50 -4.18 -17.07 -2.21
CA GLU A 50 -5.57 -17.40 -1.96
C GLU A 50 -6.35 -16.08 -1.95
N THR A 51 -7.34 -15.99 -2.84
CA THR A 51 -8.18 -14.81 -2.98
C THR A 51 -9.13 -14.75 -1.77
N GLU A 52 -8.85 -13.87 -0.82
CA GLU A 52 -9.70 -13.63 0.35
C GLU A 52 -10.87 -12.69 -0.04
N ARG A 53 -12.03 -12.88 0.59
CA ARG A 53 -13.15 -11.92 0.53
C ARG A 53 -13.11 -10.99 1.73
N VAL A 54 -13.36 -9.70 1.51
CA VAL A 54 -13.47 -8.69 2.56
C VAL A 54 -14.70 -7.82 2.33
N SER A 55 -15.37 -7.44 3.41
CA SER A 55 -16.41 -6.41 3.40
C SER A 55 -15.77 -5.04 3.51
N VAL A 56 -16.29 -4.09 2.74
CA VAL A 56 -15.79 -2.72 2.64
C VAL A 56 -16.90 -1.74 2.96
N GLU A 57 -16.57 -0.75 3.77
CA GLU A 57 -17.35 0.47 3.91
C GLU A 57 -16.45 1.65 3.54
N ALA A 58 -16.81 2.37 2.49
CA ALA A 58 -16.13 3.57 2.05
C ALA A 58 -17.06 4.78 2.15
N ARG A 59 -16.52 5.92 2.59
CA ARG A 59 -17.23 7.19 2.68
C ARG A 59 -16.36 8.29 2.12
N VAL A 60 -16.93 9.09 1.22
CA VAL A 60 -16.31 10.30 0.70
C VAL A 60 -17.05 11.50 1.25
N THR A 61 -16.34 12.43 1.89
CA THR A 61 -16.90 13.63 2.52
C THR A 61 -16.22 14.90 2.05
N LYS A 62 -16.94 16.03 2.04
CA LYS A 62 -16.36 17.36 1.85
C LYS A 62 -15.58 17.78 3.09
N LEU A 63 -14.35 18.27 2.93
CA LEU A 63 -13.52 18.69 4.07
C LEU A 63 -14.09 19.91 4.81
N GLY A 64 -14.63 20.89 4.09
CA GLY A 64 -15.12 22.13 4.68
C GLY A 64 -16.45 22.01 5.45
N GLY A 65 -17.24 20.96 5.19
CA GLY A 65 -18.59 20.82 5.74
C GLY A 65 -18.95 19.44 6.31
N GLY A 66 -18.10 18.43 6.14
CA GLY A 66 -18.37 17.06 6.59
C GLY A 66 -19.51 16.35 5.86
N GLU A 67 -20.14 17.01 4.87
CA GLU A 67 -21.21 16.45 4.06
C GLU A 67 -20.71 15.21 3.29
N ALA A 68 -21.46 14.11 3.37
CA ALA A 68 -21.17 12.91 2.61
C ALA A 68 -21.54 13.10 1.13
N VAL A 69 -20.56 12.93 0.26
CA VAL A 69 -20.72 12.97 -1.21
C VAL A 69 -21.06 11.59 -1.74
N ALA A 70 -20.42 10.55 -1.18
CA ALA A 70 -20.68 9.16 -1.54
C ALA A 70 -20.52 8.26 -0.32
N VAL A 71 -21.37 7.23 -0.23
CA VAL A 71 -21.25 6.14 0.73
C VAL A 71 -21.40 4.84 -0.04
N THR A 72 -20.45 3.94 0.17
CA THR A 72 -20.39 2.67 -0.53
C THR A 72 -20.18 1.55 0.46
N ARG A 73 -20.94 0.47 0.32
CA ARG A 73 -20.80 -0.76 1.10
C ARG A 73 -20.90 -1.97 0.17
N GLY A 74 -20.05 -2.97 0.39
CA GLY A 74 -20.08 -4.20 -0.39
C GLY A 74 -18.98 -5.17 -0.02
N GLU A 75 -19.03 -6.36 -0.60
CA GLU A 75 -17.95 -7.34 -0.51
C GLU A 75 -17.06 -7.24 -1.75
N LEU A 76 -15.76 -7.45 -1.56
CA LEU A 76 -14.81 -7.57 -2.65
C LEU A 76 -13.90 -8.76 -2.45
N GLU A 77 -13.46 -9.31 -3.57
CA GLU A 77 -12.38 -10.28 -3.62
C GLU A 77 -11.05 -9.51 -3.69
N THR A 78 -10.13 -9.86 -2.80
CA THR A 78 -8.78 -9.28 -2.77
C THR A 78 -8.06 -9.54 -4.09
N GLU A 79 -7.10 -8.68 -4.42
CA GLU A 79 -6.36 -8.69 -5.70
C GLU A 79 -7.25 -8.50 -6.95
N ARG A 80 -8.53 -8.14 -6.76
CA ARG A 80 -9.42 -7.68 -7.83
C ARG A 80 -9.80 -6.22 -7.66
N THR A 81 -10.10 -5.59 -8.79
CA THR A 81 -10.64 -4.23 -8.83
C THR A 81 -12.15 -4.25 -8.62
N ALA A 82 -12.63 -3.44 -7.69
CA ALA A 82 -14.04 -3.12 -7.51
C ALA A 82 -14.30 -1.67 -7.93
N VAL A 83 -15.42 -1.43 -8.61
CA VAL A 83 -15.83 -0.11 -9.08
C VAL A 83 -17.18 0.22 -8.48
N PHE A 84 -17.29 1.40 -7.90
CA PHE A 84 -18.50 1.91 -7.28
C PHE A 84 -18.82 3.28 -7.87
N GLU A 85 -20.01 3.42 -8.42
CA GLU A 85 -20.45 4.65 -9.05
C GLU A 85 -21.65 5.19 -8.29
N THR A 86 -21.64 6.50 -8.03
CA THR A 86 -22.75 7.18 -7.37
C THR A 86 -23.17 8.36 -8.24
N LYS A 87 -24.45 8.39 -8.61
CA LYS A 87 -25.10 9.51 -9.29
C LYS A 87 -26.26 9.99 -8.43
N LYS A 88 -26.33 11.30 -8.18
CA LYS A 88 -27.47 11.89 -7.48
C LYS A 88 -28.50 12.34 -8.52
N SER A 89 -29.75 11.89 -8.35
CA SER A 89 -30.83 12.23 -9.27
C SER A 89 -31.03 13.75 -9.33
N GLY A 90 -31.05 14.31 -10.55
CA GLY A 90 -31.23 15.75 -10.78
C GLY A 90 -29.97 16.60 -10.63
N GLU A 91 -28.81 16.01 -10.32
CA GLU A 91 -27.52 16.71 -10.30
C GLU A 91 -26.65 16.27 -11.48
N PRO A 92 -25.91 17.19 -12.11
CA PRO A 92 -25.00 16.86 -13.21
C PRO A 92 -23.74 16.11 -12.73
N GLY A 93 -23.49 16.10 -11.41
CA GLY A 93 -22.32 15.47 -10.81
C GLY A 93 -22.38 13.95 -10.84
N GLU A 94 -21.40 13.35 -11.52
CA GLU A 94 -21.10 11.93 -11.46
C GLU A 94 -19.86 11.70 -10.61
N SER A 95 -19.90 10.66 -9.79
CA SER A 95 -18.76 10.24 -8.98
C SER A 95 -18.49 8.75 -9.12
N ARG A 96 -17.20 8.39 -9.14
CA ARG A 96 -16.71 7.03 -9.27
C ARG A 96 -15.58 6.81 -8.28
N LEU A 97 -15.71 5.75 -7.48
CA LEU A 97 -14.68 5.23 -6.61
C LEU A 97 -14.24 3.85 -7.12
N THR A 98 -12.98 3.71 -7.48
CA THR A 98 -12.35 2.43 -7.78
C THR A 98 -11.47 2.01 -6.61
N LEU A 99 -11.54 0.72 -6.27
CA LEU A 99 -10.89 0.12 -5.12
C LEU A 99 -10.15 -1.14 -5.55
N GLU A 100 -8.92 -1.31 -5.07
CA GLU A 100 -8.16 -2.55 -5.20
C GLU A 100 -7.51 -2.85 -3.85
N VAL A 101 -7.79 -4.03 -3.30
CA VAL A 101 -7.33 -4.42 -1.97
C VAL A 101 -6.32 -5.55 -2.10
N GLN A 102 -5.13 -5.37 -1.55
CA GLN A 102 -4.06 -6.34 -1.55
C GLN A 102 -3.66 -6.72 -0.12
N PRO A 103 -3.76 -8.00 0.28
CA PRO A 103 -3.28 -8.46 1.57
C PRO A 103 -1.76 -8.24 1.72
N ARG A 104 -1.32 -7.71 2.86
CA ARG A 104 0.10 -7.45 3.17
C ARG A 104 0.60 -8.17 4.42
N GLY A 105 -0.28 -8.86 5.12
CA GLY A 105 0.02 -9.58 6.34
C GLY A 105 -1.29 -9.97 7.05
N LYS A 106 -1.19 -10.51 8.26
CA LYS A 106 -2.38 -10.87 9.04
C LYS A 106 -3.20 -9.62 9.35
N GLY A 107 -4.38 -9.50 8.72
CA GLY A 107 -5.33 -8.41 8.96
C GLY A 107 -4.85 -7.03 8.52
N VAL A 108 -3.85 -6.94 7.63
CA VAL A 108 -3.36 -5.66 7.09
C VAL A 108 -3.48 -5.69 5.58
N TYR A 109 -4.10 -4.66 5.02
CA TYR A 109 -4.35 -4.52 3.60
C TYR A 109 -3.73 -3.24 3.06
N ALA A 110 -3.11 -3.32 1.88
CA ALA A 110 -2.84 -2.15 1.06
C ALA A 110 -4.06 -1.91 0.16
N VAL A 111 -4.63 -0.72 0.22
CA VAL A 111 -5.82 -0.33 -0.52
C VAL A 111 -5.45 0.78 -1.49
N ARG A 112 -5.46 0.47 -2.78
CA ARG A 112 -5.34 1.48 -3.83
C ARG A 112 -6.73 2.03 -4.13
N LEU A 113 -6.83 3.35 -4.08
CA LEU A 113 -8.04 4.11 -4.34
C LEU A 113 -7.87 4.88 -5.65
N ASP A 114 -8.95 5.04 -6.40
CA ASP A 114 -9.04 6.00 -7.49
C ASP A 114 -10.41 6.68 -7.41
N TRP A 115 -10.43 7.93 -6.99
CA TRP A 115 -11.63 8.74 -6.92
C TRP A 115 -11.67 9.71 -8.10
N GLN A 116 -12.81 9.71 -8.79
CA GLN A 116 -13.11 10.65 -9.86
C GLN A 116 -14.47 11.28 -9.59
N GLU A 117 -14.55 12.60 -9.69
CA GLU A 117 -15.83 13.31 -9.64
C GLU A 117 -15.83 14.49 -10.59
N THR A 118 -17.02 14.86 -11.05
CA THR A 118 -17.28 16.19 -11.61
C THR A 118 -18.17 16.94 -10.64
N THR A 119 -17.71 18.08 -10.12
CA THR A 119 -18.50 18.91 -9.19
C THR A 119 -19.64 19.61 -9.93
N ASN A 120 -20.58 20.18 -9.16
CA ASN A 120 -21.69 20.95 -9.72
C ASN A 120 -21.23 22.21 -10.47
N GLU A 121 -20.04 22.73 -10.14
CA GLU A 121 -19.39 23.85 -10.81
C GLU A 121 -18.60 23.42 -12.07
N GLY A 122 -18.64 22.13 -12.42
CA GLY A 122 -17.95 21.56 -13.59
C GLY A 122 -16.47 21.28 -13.37
N ARG A 123 -15.96 21.32 -12.13
CA ARG A 123 -14.56 20.96 -11.83
C ARG A 123 -14.41 19.44 -11.88
N SER A 124 -13.48 18.93 -12.70
CA SER A 124 -13.08 17.53 -12.67
C SER A 124 -11.99 17.31 -11.62
N ILE A 125 -12.18 16.31 -10.76
CA ILE A 125 -11.26 15.96 -9.69
C ILE A 125 -10.82 14.51 -9.88
N THR A 126 -9.54 14.26 -9.68
CA THR A 126 -8.95 12.92 -9.62
C THR A 126 -8.06 12.83 -8.40
N PHE A 127 -8.28 11.82 -7.57
CA PHE A 127 -7.52 11.60 -6.34
C PHE A 127 -7.30 10.10 -6.12
N SER A 128 -6.04 9.65 -6.21
CA SER A 128 -5.71 8.22 -6.21
C SER A 128 -4.70 7.84 -5.11
N PRO A 129 -5.08 7.94 -3.82
CA PRO A 129 -4.20 7.58 -2.71
C PRO A 129 -4.03 6.06 -2.58
N THR A 130 -2.98 5.64 -1.88
CA THR A 130 -2.83 4.27 -1.41
C THR A 130 -2.77 4.27 0.11
N LEU A 131 -3.61 3.47 0.75
CA LEU A 131 -3.72 3.37 2.22
C LEU A 131 -3.23 2.02 2.71
N ALA A 132 -2.61 2.01 3.89
CA ALA A 132 -2.48 0.80 4.69
C ALA A 132 -3.64 0.77 5.70
N VAL A 133 -4.49 -0.25 5.63
CA VAL A 133 -5.70 -0.37 6.44
C VAL A 133 -5.64 -1.66 7.24
N VAL A 134 -5.82 -1.55 8.55
CA VAL A 134 -5.91 -2.68 9.47
C VAL A 134 -7.37 -3.15 9.54
N GLU A 135 -7.59 -4.46 9.56
CA GLU A 135 -8.91 -5.07 9.69
C GLU A 135 -9.66 -4.52 10.91
N GLY A 136 -10.87 -4.02 10.70
CA GLY A 136 -11.72 -3.44 11.74
C GLY A 136 -11.46 -1.96 12.04
N GLU A 137 -10.32 -1.42 11.58
CA GLU A 137 -9.95 -0.01 11.75
C GLU A 137 -10.33 0.83 10.53
N GLU A 138 -10.46 2.14 10.75
CA GLU A 138 -10.68 3.10 9.66
C GLU A 138 -9.34 3.69 9.21
N GLY A 139 -9.05 3.58 7.92
CA GLY A 139 -8.00 4.35 7.25
C GLY A 139 -8.60 5.51 6.46
N SER A 140 -7.89 6.63 6.35
CA SER A 140 -8.37 7.77 5.57
C SER A 140 -7.27 8.49 4.80
N ALA A 141 -7.68 9.13 3.70
CA ALA A 141 -6.84 9.99 2.88
C ALA A 141 -7.58 11.29 2.57
N GLU A 142 -6.84 12.39 2.42
CA GLU A 142 -7.41 13.72 2.19
C GLU A 142 -6.70 14.44 1.05
N ILE A 143 -7.48 15.22 0.29
CA ILE A 143 -7.00 16.21 -0.66
C ILE A 143 -7.71 17.54 -0.36
N ALA A 144 -6.93 18.58 -0.09
CA ALA A 144 -7.41 19.93 0.17
C ALA A 144 -7.11 20.83 -1.04
N TRP A 145 -8.00 21.78 -1.31
CA TRP A 145 -7.86 22.76 -2.37
C TRP A 145 -7.62 24.16 -1.81
N SER A 146 -7.18 25.07 -2.67
CA SER A 146 -6.84 26.44 -2.29
C SER A 146 -8.04 27.28 -1.84
N ASP A 147 -9.25 26.88 -2.21
CA ASP A 147 -10.51 27.52 -1.80
C ASP A 147 -11.00 27.06 -0.41
N GLY A 148 -10.26 26.17 0.25
CA GLY A 148 -10.60 25.65 1.57
C GLY A 148 -11.57 24.47 1.55
N ASP A 149 -12.05 24.04 0.38
CA ASP A 149 -12.77 22.78 0.22
C ASP A 149 -11.77 21.62 -0.04
N GLY A 150 -12.31 20.41 -0.18
CA GLY A 150 -11.55 19.23 -0.53
C GLY A 150 -12.35 17.96 -0.28
N ARG A 151 -11.67 16.82 -0.32
CA ARG A 151 -12.29 15.51 -0.06
C ARG A 151 -11.51 14.73 0.98
N ARG A 152 -12.23 14.09 1.88
CA ARG A 152 -11.74 12.99 2.72
C ARG A 152 -12.38 11.70 2.26
N ILE A 153 -11.56 10.69 1.98
CA ILE A 153 -11.99 9.32 1.74
C ILE A 153 -11.65 8.53 2.99
N SER A 154 -12.67 8.04 3.70
CA SER A 154 -12.55 7.11 4.82
C SER A 154 -12.93 5.71 4.36
N LEU A 155 -12.20 4.70 4.82
CA LEU A 155 -12.40 3.31 4.45
C LEU A 155 -12.19 2.40 5.65
N LYS A 156 -13.12 1.45 5.83
CA LYS A 156 -13.02 0.37 6.80
C LYS A 156 -13.16 -0.96 6.08
N LEU A 157 -12.28 -1.91 6.44
CA LEU A 157 -12.29 -3.28 5.93
C LEU A 157 -12.59 -4.25 7.08
N THR A 158 -13.46 -5.22 6.85
CA THR A 158 -13.75 -6.29 7.81
C THR A 158 -13.82 -7.63 7.09
N LYS A 159 -13.49 -8.73 7.77
CA LYS A 159 -13.80 -10.05 7.22
C LYS A 159 -15.32 -10.24 7.11
N PRO A 160 -15.80 -10.95 6.09
CA PRO A 160 -17.21 -11.32 5.97
C PRO A 160 -17.59 -12.16 7.18
N VAL A 161 -18.70 -11.82 7.83
CA VAL A 161 -19.28 -12.68 8.86
C VAL A 161 -19.83 -13.90 8.15
N THR A 162 -19.22 -15.08 8.35
CA THR A 162 -19.82 -16.33 7.86
C THR A 162 -20.97 -16.67 8.79
N PRO A 163 -22.24 -16.58 8.36
CA PRO A 163 -23.36 -16.97 9.21
C PRO A 163 -23.44 -18.50 9.16
N GLY A 164 -22.88 -19.17 10.17
CA GLY A 164 -22.97 -20.63 10.23
C GLY A 164 -21.92 -21.31 11.09
N SER A 165 -21.99 -21.12 12.41
CA SER A 165 -21.49 -22.14 13.33
C SER A 165 -22.22 -22.05 14.68
N GLU A 166 -23.54 -21.98 14.65
CA GLU A 166 -24.38 -22.10 15.84
C GLU A 166 -25.61 -22.99 15.57
N VAL A 167 -25.41 -24.23 15.11
CA VAL A 167 -26.37 -25.33 15.37
C VAL A 167 -25.64 -26.67 15.29
N ALA A 168 -25.00 -27.12 16.38
CA ALA A 168 -24.70 -28.53 16.62
C ALA A 168 -24.25 -28.74 18.08
N ALA A 169 -25.12 -28.44 19.03
CA ALA A 169 -24.95 -28.90 20.41
C ALA A 169 -26.30 -29.00 21.12
N ARG A 170 -27.19 -29.89 20.64
CA ARG A 170 -28.23 -30.55 21.46
C ARG A 170 -28.51 -31.92 20.88
#